data_AF-A0A517T5E1-F1
#
_entry.id   AF-A0A517T5E1-F1
#
_cell.length_a   1.000
_cell.length_b   1.000
_cell.length_c   1.000
_cell.angle_alpha   90.00
_cell.angle_beta   90.00
_cell.angle_gamma   90.00
#
_symmetry.space_group_name_H-M   'P 1'
#
loop_
_entity.id
_entity.type
_entity.pdbx_description
1 polymer ?
#
loop_
_entity_poly.entity_id
_entity_poly.type
_entity_poly.pdbx_seq_one_letter_code
_entity_poly.pdbx_strand_id
1 'polypeptide(L)'
;MERGKEFDNWFSGPKNSFIKQIAKKKCEFGPCSLDEVRSVLLDLGWRSYSYVSGMLHMQFRAFQNSIPDKLSDKESELYELLYLPHQVFCGHPLLLLKERVPFLQTALTENSAGLEMNLAGVIHTLLIYYIEMVEARRGVDRQNSADRRGQEAPVEFDERYHSEDKRKPDPSDPADLLDSP
;
A
#
# COMPACT_ATOMS: atom_id res chain seq x y z
N MET A 1 -1.35 -11.05 -20.73
CA MET A 1 0.04 -10.93 -20.21
C MET A 1 0.87 -9.89 -20.96
N GLU A 2 0.56 -9.54 -22.21
CA GLU A 2 1.35 -8.57 -23.00
C GLU A 2 1.35 -7.13 -22.45
N ARG A 3 0.19 -6.63 -21.97
CA ARG A 3 0.09 -5.26 -21.43
C ARG A 3 1.03 -4.96 -20.25
N GLY A 4 1.36 -5.97 -19.44
CA GLY A 4 2.31 -5.82 -18.33
C GLY A 4 3.73 -5.60 -18.84
N LYS A 5 4.16 -6.38 -19.84
CA LYS A 5 5.49 -6.26 -20.44
C LYS A 5 5.67 -4.95 -21.20
N GLU A 6 4.62 -4.45 -21.85
CA GLU A 6 4.62 -3.14 -22.50
C GLU A 6 4.78 -2.01 -21.49
N PHE A 7 4.03 -2.06 -20.38
CA PHE A 7 4.16 -1.11 -19.28
C PHE A 7 5.56 -1.12 -18.68
N ASP A 8 6.10 -2.29 -18.35
CA ASP A 8 7.44 -2.43 -17.78
C ASP A 8 8.50 -1.89 -18.75
N ASN A 9 8.41 -2.19 -20.04
CA ASN A 9 9.34 -1.65 -21.03
C ASN A 9 9.25 -0.12 -21.16
N TRP A 10 8.05 0.44 -21.03
CA TRP A 10 7.83 1.89 -21.07
C TRP A 10 8.31 2.59 -19.78
N PHE A 11 8.06 1.98 -18.62
CA PHE A 11 8.30 2.55 -17.29
C PHE A 11 9.72 2.32 -16.77
N SER A 12 10.31 1.15 -17.03
CA SER A 12 11.61 0.72 -16.48
C SER A 12 12.54 0.06 -17.52
N GLY A 13 12.11 -0.08 -18.78
CA GLY A 13 12.92 -0.68 -19.85
C GLY A 13 14.05 0.22 -20.39
N PRO A 14 14.94 -0.35 -21.24
CA PRO A 14 16.10 0.36 -21.80
C PRO A 14 15.71 1.54 -22.71
N LYS A 15 14.46 1.60 -23.17
CA LYS A 15 13.88 2.72 -23.94
C LYS A 15 12.87 3.53 -23.14
N ASN A 16 13.00 3.55 -21.81
CA ASN A 16 12.12 4.33 -20.93
C ASN A 16 11.98 5.78 -21.42
N SER A 17 10.73 6.18 -21.67
CA SER A 17 10.39 7.53 -22.08
C SER A 17 9.68 8.33 -20.98
N PHE A 18 9.31 7.70 -19.87
CA PHE A 18 8.56 8.29 -18.76
C PHE A 18 9.24 9.54 -18.20
N ILE A 19 10.53 9.46 -17.86
CA ILE A 19 11.29 10.62 -17.32
C ILE A 19 11.32 11.76 -18.35
N LYS A 20 11.52 11.43 -19.64
CA LYS A 20 11.54 12.41 -20.73
C LYS A 20 10.16 13.07 -20.92
N GLN A 21 9.07 12.32 -20.73
CA GLN A 21 7.72 12.84 -20.84
C GLN A 21 7.40 13.79 -19.69
N ILE A 22 7.78 13.45 -18.46
CA ILE A 22 7.61 14.34 -17.29
C ILE A 22 8.41 15.62 -17.47
N ALA A 23 9.69 15.53 -17.84
CA ALA A 23 10.55 16.70 -18.05
C ALA A 23 10.04 17.65 -19.15
N LYS A 24 9.36 17.12 -20.16
CA LYS A 24 8.78 17.91 -21.27
C LYS A 24 7.41 18.52 -20.95
N LYS A 25 6.77 18.12 -19.85
CA LYS A 25 5.46 18.65 -19.47
C LYS A 25 5.62 20.13 -19.12
N LYS A 26 4.72 20.99 -19.63
CA LYS A 26 4.73 22.42 -19.28
C LYS A 26 4.56 22.57 -17.77
N CYS A 27 5.52 23.24 -17.14
CA CYS A 27 5.53 23.59 -15.73
C CYS A 27 5.57 25.11 -15.62
N GLU A 28 4.80 25.68 -14.70
CA GLU A 28 4.74 27.13 -14.47
C GLU A 28 6.10 27.69 -14.00
N PHE A 29 6.94 26.84 -13.41
CA PHE A 29 8.25 27.20 -12.85
C PHE A 29 9.42 27.04 -13.84
N GLY A 30 9.15 26.77 -15.12
CA GLY A 30 10.17 26.61 -16.15
C GLY A 30 10.51 25.16 -16.49
N PRO A 31 11.52 24.94 -17.37
CA PRO A 31 11.90 23.61 -17.83
C PRO A 31 12.54 22.80 -16.69
N CYS A 32 12.12 21.54 -16.53
CA CYS A 32 12.68 20.63 -15.54
C CYS A 32 13.73 19.72 -16.20
N SER A 33 14.90 19.60 -15.58
CA SER A 33 15.96 18.71 -16.07
C SER A 33 15.61 17.24 -15.81
N LEU A 34 16.22 16.34 -16.59
CA LEU A 34 15.99 14.89 -16.41
C LEU A 34 16.49 14.40 -15.04
N ASP A 35 17.54 15.00 -14.49
CA ASP A 35 18.12 14.60 -13.22
C ASP A 35 17.29 15.06 -12.03
N GLU A 36 16.69 16.25 -12.10
CA GLU A 36 15.70 16.69 -11.11
C GLU A 36 14.48 15.75 -11.09
N VAL A 37 13.95 15.40 -12.27
CA VAL A 37 12.83 14.45 -12.36
C VAL A 37 13.20 13.11 -11.72
N ARG A 38 14.41 12.58 -12.01
CA ARG A 38 14.89 11.35 -11.38
C ARG A 38 14.97 11.46 -9.87
N SER A 39 15.57 12.54 -9.37
CA SER A 39 15.72 12.78 -7.93
C SER A 39 14.36 12.85 -7.24
N VAL A 40 13.40 13.57 -7.82
CA VAL A 40 12.04 13.68 -7.27
C VAL A 40 11.30 12.35 -7.31
N LEU A 41 11.43 11.58 -8.39
CA LEU A 41 10.81 10.24 -8.46
C LEU A 41 11.41 9.28 -7.44
N LEU A 42 12.72 9.34 -7.20
CA LEU A 42 13.37 8.56 -6.14
C LEU A 42 12.89 8.98 -4.76
N ASP A 43 12.82 10.28 -4.47
CA ASP A 43 12.29 10.81 -3.21
C ASP A 43 10.82 10.40 -3.01
N LEU A 44 10.00 10.49 -4.07
CA LEU A 44 8.61 10.06 -4.03
C LEU A 44 8.49 8.55 -3.77
N GLY A 45 9.35 7.76 -4.41
CA GLY A 45 9.46 6.32 -4.14
C GLY A 45 9.78 6.06 -2.66
N TRP A 46 10.76 6.78 -2.12
CA TRP A 46 11.14 6.67 -0.71
C TRP A 46 10.01 7.05 0.24
N ARG A 47 9.34 8.18 0.00
CA ARG A 47 8.16 8.60 0.78
C ARG A 47 7.02 7.59 0.71
N SER A 48 6.81 6.97 -0.46
CA SER A 48 5.81 5.91 -0.61
C SER A 48 6.14 4.70 0.26
N TYR A 49 7.43 4.35 0.41
CA TYR A 49 7.86 3.30 1.32
C TYR A 49 7.67 3.68 2.78
N SER A 50 7.93 4.93 3.18
CA SER A 50 7.60 5.40 4.53
C SER A 50 6.12 5.25 4.85
N TYR A 51 5.24 5.57 3.89
CA TYR A 51 3.80 5.41 4.07
C TYR A 51 3.39 3.94 4.20
N VAL A 52 3.85 3.07 3.30
CA VAL A 52 3.56 1.63 3.36
C VAL A 52 4.17 1.01 4.63
N SER A 53 5.37 1.42 5.03
CA SER A 53 6.02 1.01 6.27
C SER A 53 5.14 1.29 7.49
N GLY A 54 4.51 2.47 7.56
CA GLY A 54 3.56 2.80 8.62
C GLY A 54 2.34 1.87 8.66
N MET A 55 1.78 1.53 7.49
CA MET A 55 0.67 0.57 7.40
C MET A 55 1.09 -0.82 7.84
N LEU A 56 2.23 -1.32 7.35
CA LEU A 56 2.77 -2.62 7.72
C LEU A 56 3.08 -2.68 9.21
N HIS A 57 3.64 -1.62 9.78
CA HIS A 57 3.87 -1.53 11.22
C HIS A 57 2.59 -1.75 12.03
N MET A 58 1.52 -1.04 11.70
CA MET A 58 0.23 -1.18 12.38
C MET A 58 -0.33 -2.60 12.24
N GLN A 59 -0.27 -3.15 11.03
CA GLN A 59 -0.74 -4.51 10.76
C GLN A 59 0.05 -5.56 11.53
N PHE A 60 1.38 -5.49 11.52
CA PHE A 60 2.25 -6.46 12.18
C PHE A 60 2.27 -6.28 13.70
N ARG A 61 2.12 -5.06 14.23
CA ARG A 61 1.88 -4.89 15.68
C ARG A 61 0.54 -5.50 16.11
N ALA A 62 -0.52 -5.28 15.34
CA ALA A 62 -1.81 -5.92 15.63
C ALA A 62 -1.70 -7.45 15.58
N PHE A 63 -0.98 -7.98 14.58
CA PHE A 63 -0.69 -9.40 14.48
C PHE A 63 0.08 -9.92 15.71
N GLN A 64 1.19 -9.29 16.08
CA GLN A 64 2.01 -9.68 17.22
C GLN A 64 1.18 -9.71 18.52
N ASN A 65 0.28 -8.76 18.71
CA ASN A 65 -0.62 -8.69 19.87
C ASN A 65 -1.74 -9.75 19.83
N SER A 66 -2.02 -10.31 18.66
CA SER A 66 -3.05 -11.35 18.48
C SER A 66 -2.53 -12.78 18.66
N ILE A 67 -1.21 -12.97 18.74
CA ILE A 67 -0.60 -14.29 18.94
C ILE A 67 -0.94 -14.77 20.36
N PRO A 68 -1.60 -15.93 20.53
CA PRO A 68 -2.01 -16.43 21.84
C PRO A 68 -0.82 -16.69 22.77
N ASP A 69 0.22 -17.30 22.22
CA ASP A 69 1.47 -17.57 22.92
C ASP A 69 2.49 -16.48 22.59
N LYS A 70 3.13 -15.93 23.62
CA LYS A 70 4.19 -14.94 23.39
C LYS A 70 5.34 -15.60 22.64
N LEU A 71 5.81 -14.90 21.60
CA LEU A 71 7.08 -15.23 20.96
C LEU A 71 8.19 -15.26 22.02
N SER A 72 9.10 -16.22 21.92
CA SER A 72 10.32 -16.19 22.74
C SER A 72 11.16 -14.96 22.39
N ASP A 73 12.07 -14.56 23.28
CA ASP A 73 12.88 -13.34 23.10
C ASP A 73 13.59 -13.30 21.73
N LYS A 74 14.14 -14.44 21.29
CA LYS A 74 14.80 -14.56 19.98
C LYS A 74 13.83 -14.44 18.81
N GLU A 75 12.65 -15.04 18.92
CA GLU A 75 11.62 -14.97 17.89
C GLU A 75 11.04 -13.55 17.80
N SER A 76 10.88 -12.88 18.94
CA SER A 76 10.45 -11.50 19.02
C SER A 76 11.49 -10.57 18.37
N GLU A 77 12.76 -10.68 18.73
CA GLU A 77 13.84 -9.87 18.13
C GLU A 77 13.86 -10.01 16.60
N LEU A 78 13.74 -11.25 16.12
CA LEU A 78 13.69 -11.54 14.70
C LEU A 78 12.43 -10.99 14.03
N TYR A 79 11.26 -11.13 14.69
CA TYR A 79 10.00 -10.58 14.22
C TYR A 79 10.08 -9.07 14.05
N GLU A 80 10.61 -8.38 15.06
CA GLU A 80 10.78 -6.93 15.03
C GLU A 80 11.73 -6.50 13.91
N LEU A 81 12.84 -7.22 13.71
CA LEU A 81 13.79 -6.93 12.64
C LEU A 81 13.16 -7.10 11.23
N LEU A 82 12.36 -8.14 11.04
CA LEU A 82 11.78 -8.47 9.73
C LEU A 82 10.59 -7.59 9.37
N TYR A 83 9.67 -7.41 10.31
CA TYR A 83 8.33 -6.91 10.04
C TYR A 83 8.07 -5.51 10.59
N LEU A 84 8.88 -5.03 11.54
CA LEU A 84 8.72 -3.70 12.11
C LEU A 84 9.76 -2.71 11.57
N PRO A 85 9.41 -1.41 11.53
CA PRO A 85 10.37 -0.35 11.20
C PRO A 85 11.57 -0.36 12.13
N HIS A 86 12.77 -0.37 11.55
CA HIS A 86 14.02 -0.32 12.32
C HIS A 86 14.90 0.86 11.87
N GLN A 87 15.57 1.53 12.81
CA GLN A 87 16.40 2.71 12.50
C GLN A 87 17.59 2.38 11.59
N VAL A 88 18.18 1.19 11.72
CA VAL A 88 19.26 0.71 10.83
C VAL A 88 18.81 0.64 9.36
N PHE A 89 17.50 0.52 9.12
CA PHE A 89 16.87 0.46 7.81
C PHE A 89 16.10 1.75 7.49
N CYS A 90 16.51 2.87 8.09
CA CYS A 90 15.90 4.19 7.88
C CYS A 90 14.40 4.23 8.21
N GLY A 91 13.94 3.43 9.18
CA GLY A 91 12.53 3.37 9.57
C GLY A 91 11.68 2.51 8.63
N HIS A 92 12.28 1.54 7.95
CA HIS A 92 11.58 0.57 7.11
C HIS A 92 11.76 -0.87 7.62
N PRO A 93 10.75 -1.73 7.49
CA PRO A 93 10.90 -3.15 7.78
C PRO A 93 11.76 -3.81 6.72
N LEU A 94 12.56 -4.80 7.13
CA LEU A 94 13.47 -5.49 6.23
C LEU A 94 12.73 -6.19 5.07
N LEU A 95 11.53 -6.69 5.35
CA LEU A 95 10.66 -7.31 4.34
C LEU A 95 10.39 -6.38 3.15
N LEU A 96 10.17 -5.09 3.41
CA LEU A 96 9.87 -4.09 2.37
C LEU A 96 11.11 -3.78 1.51
N LEU A 97 12.29 -3.77 2.14
CA LEU A 97 13.55 -3.51 1.44
C LEU A 97 14.00 -4.69 0.56
N LYS A 98 13.76 -5.93 1.00
CA LYS A 98 14.15 -7.14 0.28
C LYS A 98 13.61 -7.17 -1.16
N GLU A 99 12.37 -6.74 -1.38
CA GLU A 99 11.76 -6.77 -2.72
C GLU A 99 12.35 -5.76 -3.69
N ARG A 100 12.98 -4.70 -3.17
CA ARG A 100 13.32 -3.50 -3.94
C ARG A 100 14.81 -3.25 -4.07
N VAL A 101 15.60 -3.91 -3.22
CA VAL A 101 17.04 -3.75 -3.16
C VAL A 101 17.67 -5.15 -3.30
N PRO A 102 17.77 -5.70 -4.52
CA PRO A 102 18.20 -7.09 -4.72
C PRO A 102 19.59 -7.38 -4.14
N PHE A 103 20.48 -6.38 -4.10
CA PHE A 103 21.81 -6.54 -3.50
C PHE A 103 21.77 -6.68 -1.98
N LEU A 104 20.74 -6.16 -1.30
CA LEU A 104 20.55 -6.42 0.13
C LEU A 104 20.26 -7.90 0.37
N GLN A 105 19.66 -8.62 -0.59
CA GLN A 105 19.40 -10.04 -0.44
C GLN A 105 20.69 -10.82 -0.17
N THR A 106 21.77 -10.54 -0.90
CA THR A 106 23.08 -11.18 -0.69
C THR A 106 23.64 -10.86 0.70
N ALA A 107 23.69 -9.58 1.07
CA ALA A 107 24.20 -9.15 2.37
C ALA A 107 23.39 -9.72 3.54
N LEU A 108 22.07 -9.83 3.38
CA LEU A 108 21.19 -10.43 4.38
C LEU A 108 21.42 -11.92 4.50
N THR A 109 21.60 -12.62 3.37
CA THR A 109 21.84 -14.07 3.36
C THR A 109 23.19 -14.44 3.99
N GLU A 110 24.22 -13.65 3.70
CA GLU A 110 25.57 -13.85 4.25
C GLU A 110 25.64 -13.62 5.77
N ASN A 111 24.90 -12.63 6.27
CA ASN A 111 24.81 -12.35 7.71
C ASN A 111 23.78 -13.24 8.43
N SER A 112 22.89 -13.91 7.70
CA SER A 112 21.85 -14.76 8.27
C SER A 112 22.24 -16.23 8.46
N ALA A 113 23.49 -16.62 8.17
CA ALA A 113 23.95 -18.01 8.31
C ALA A 113 23.81 -18.58 9.75
N GLY A 114 23.66 -17.73 10.78
CA GLY A 114 23.30 -18.13 12.15
C GLY A 114 21.81 -18.07 12.49
N LEU A 115 20.98 -17.48 11.63
CA LEU A 115 19.54 -17.31 11.80
C LEU A 115 18.69 -18.44 11.21
N GLU A 116 19.23 -19.23 10.27
CA GLU A 116 18.45 -20.14 9.41
C GLU A 116 17.57 -21.16 10.15
N MET A 117 18.06 -21.76 11.25
CA MET A 117 17.30 -22.82 11.93
C MET A 117 16.12 -22.30 12.78
N ASN A 118 16.18 -21.08 13.31
CA ASN A 118 15.07 -20.46 14.05
C ASN A 118 14.17 -19.62 13.15
N LEU A 119 14.73 -19.03 12.08
CA LEU A 119 13.99 -18.23 11.11
C LEU A 119 12.92 -19.03 10.38
N ALA A 120 13.22 -20.27 10.00
CA ALA A 120 12.24 -21.15 9.37
C ALA A 120 11.08 -21.45 10.33
N GLY A 121 11.36 -21.74 11.60
CA GLY A 121 10.34 -21.99 12.62
C GLY A 121 9.44 -20.78 12.83
N VAL A 122 10.02 -19.60 13.01
CA VAL A 122 9.26 -18.33 13.13
C VAL A 122 8.43 -18.07 11.89
N ILE A 123 9.00 -18.15 10.69
CA ILE A 123 8.26 -17.93 9.45
C ILE A 123 7.12 -18.94 9.29
N HIS A 124 7.33 -20.20 9.64
CA HIS A 124 6.28 -21.22 9.62
C HIS A 124 5.17 -20.94 10.63
N THR A 125 5.51 -20.62 11.87
CA THR A 125 4.55 -20.23 12.91
C THR A 125 3.73 -19.01 12.48
N LEU A 126 4.40 -17.99 11.93
CA LEU A 126 3.75 -16.80 11.40
C LEU A 126 2.82 -17.11 10.22
N LEU A 127 3.24 -17.99 9.31
CA LEU A 127 2.42 -18.43 8.18
C LEU A 127 1.19 -19.22 8.63
N ILE A 128 1.34 -20.10 9.63
CA ILE A 128 0.23 -20.86 10.21
C ILE A 128 -0.80 -19.90 10.80
N TYR A 129 -0.35 -18.96 11.64
CA TYR A 129 -1.26 -17.95 12.21
C TYR A 129 -1.90 -17.07 11.14
N TYR A 130 -1.18 -16.73 10.06
CA TYR A 130 -1.76 -15.98 8.95
C TYR A 130 -2.87 -16.76 8.24
N ILE A 131 -2.69 -18.07 8.03
CA ILE A 131 -3.72 -18.94 7.46
C ILE A 131 -4.94 -18.95 8.38
N GLU A 132 -4.76 -19.15 9.68
CA GLU A 132 -5.85 -19.18 10.67
C GLU A 132 -6.64 -17.86 10.69
N MET A 133 -5.95 -16.70 10.70
CA MET A 133 -6.63 -15.40 10.65
C MET A 133 -7.42 -15.20 9.36
N VAL A 134 -6.86 -15.59 8.21
CA VAL A 134 -7.53 -15.47 6.91
C VAL A 134 -8.78 -16.37 6.87
N GLU A 135 -8.69 -17.59 7.40
CA GLU A 135 -9.83 -18.50 7.49
C GLU A 135 -10.92 -17.96 8.43
N ALA A 136 -10.54 -17.45 9.59
CA ALA A 136 -11.46 -16.81 10.54
C ALA A 136 -12.16 -15.60 9.89
N ARG A 137 -11.40 -14.74 9.21
CA ARG A 137 -11.96 -13.58 8.49
C ARG A 137 -12.95 -14.00 7.40
N ARG A 138 -12.58 -15.00 6.58
CA ARG A 138 -13.47 -15.56 5.55
C ARG A 138 -14.73 -16.19 6.16
N GLY A 139 -14.62 -16.79 7.34
CA GLY A 139 -15.77 -17.27 8.11
C GLY A 139 -16.77 -16.16 8.43
N VAL A 140 -16.27 -15.04 8.98
CA VAL A 140 -17.07 -13.85 9.29
C VAL A 140 -17.67 -13.24 8.03
N ASP A 141 -16.90 -13.09 6.96
CA ASP A 141 -17.42 -12.52 5.70
C ASP A 141 -18.54 -13.40 5.09
N ARG A 142 -18.44 -14.74 5.22
CA ARG A 142 -19.50 -15.67 4.82
C ARG A 142 -20.77 -15.50 5.65
N GLN A 143 -20.63 -15.36 6.98
CA GLN A 143 -21.77 -15.12 7.87
C GLN A 143 -22.46 -13.79 7.55
N ASN A 144 -21.69 -12.70 7.44
CA ASN A 144 -22.22 -11.39 7.07
C ASN A 144 -22.92 -11.40 5.70
N SER A 145 -22.41 -12.18 4.74
CA SER A 145 -23.04 -12.34 3.43
C SER A 145 -24.34 -13.16 3.50
N ALA A 146 -24.40 -14.16 4.38
CA ALA A 146 -25.60 -14.97 4.61
C ALA A 146 -26.70 -14.18 5.34
N ASP A 147 -26.32 -13.40 6.35
CA ASP A 147 -27.24 -12.54 7.11
C ASP A 147 -27.86 -11.46 6.23
N ARG A 148 -27.09 -10.91 5.29
CA ARG A 148 -27.60 -9.95 4.27
C ARG A 148 -28.61 -10.60 3.31
N ARG A 149 -28.36 -11.83 2.86
CA ARG A 149 -29.34 -12.56 2.01
C ARG A 149 -30.63 -12.91 2.75
N GLY A 150 -30.61 -12.99 4.08
CA GLY A 150 -31.80 -13.17 4.90
C GLY A 150 -32.59 -11.88 5.15
N GLN A 151 -32.00 -10.70 4.91
CA GLN A 151 -32.60 -9.38 5.15
C GLN A 151 -32.90 -8.59 3.87
N GLU A 152 -32.47 -9.04 2.70
CA GLU A 152 -32.83 -8.46 1.40
C GLU A 152 -34.28 -8.82 1.04
N ALA A 153 -35.23 -8.02 1.52
CA ALA A 153 -36.39 -7.70 0.69
C ALA A 153 -35.85 -7.07 -0.62
N PRO A 154 -36.41 -7.41 -1.80
CA PRO A 154 -35.92 -6.87 -3.05
C PRO A 154 -35.99 -5.35 -2.98
N VAL A 155 -34.84 -4.69 -3.04
CA VAL A 155 -34.78 -3.25 -3.25
C VAL A 155 -35.25 -3.06 -4.69
N GLU A 156 -36.54 -2.80 -4.84
CA GLU A 156 -37.14 -2.41 -6.11
C GLU A 156 -36.46 -1.11 -6.54
N PHE A 157 -35.70 -1.19 -7.62
CA PHE A 157 -35.04 -0.03 -8.21
C PHE A 157 -36.13 0.88 -8.80
N ASP A 158 -36.57 1.88 -8.04
CA ASP A 158 -37.55 2.86 -8.51
C ASP A 158 -36.88 3.83 -9.50
N GLU A 159 -37.00 3.53 -10.79
CA GLU A 159 -36.51 4.36 -11.90
C GLU A 159 -37.10 5.79 -11.90
N ARG A 160 -38.09 6.09 -11.05
CA ARG A 160 -38.75 7.41 -10.98
C ARG A 160 -37.96 8.49 -10.25
N TYR A 161 -36.84 8.17 -9.62
CA TYR A 161 -36.09 9.16 -8.82
C TYR A 161 -35.17 10.10 -9.62
N HIS A 162 -35.09 9.95 -10.95
CA HIS A 162 -34.21 10.78 -11.80
C HIS A 162 -34.91 11.67 -12.83
N SER A 163 -36.25 11.75 -12.87
CA SER A 163 -36.94 12.59 -13.87
C SER A 163 -37.28 14.03 -13.45
N GLU A 164 -37.09 14.45 -12.20
CA GLU A 164 -37.44 15.82 -11.79
C GLU A 164 -36.42 16.46 -10.84
N ASP A 165 -35.26 16.84 -11.37
CA ASP A 165 -34.50 17.97 -10.81
C ASP A 165 -34.21 18.99 -11.91
N LYS A 166 -35.27 19.63 -12.38
CA LYS A 166 -35.18 20.93 -13.06
C LYS A 166 -35.55 22.02 -12.06
N ARG A 167 -34.69 22.26 -11.06
CA ARG A 167 -34.71 23.53 -10.34
C ARG A 167 -34.46 24.64 -11.36
N LYS A 168 -35.52 25.39 -11.68
CA LYS A 168 -35.38 26.71 -12.30
C LYS A 168 -34.54 27.56 -11.33
N PRO A 169 -33.55 28.33 -11.82
CA PRO A 169 -32.84 29.28 -10.98
C PRO A 169 -33.85 30.28 -10.41
N ASP A 170 -33.82 30.45 -9.09
CA ASP A 170 -34.55 31.51 -8.41
C ASP A 170 -33.79 32.83 -8.60
N PRO A 171 -34.37 33.84 -9.28
CA PRO A 171 -33.69 35.11 -9.53
C PRO A 171 -33.63 36.03 -8.29
N SER A 172 -33.98 35.53 -7.10
CA SER A 172 -33.97 36.32 -5.86
C SER A 172 -32.79 36.04 -4.92
N ASP A 173 -31.82 35.21 -5.31
CA ASP A 173 -30.63 34.94 -4.49
C ASP A 173 -29.59 36.06 -4.61
N PRO A 174 -29.32 36.85 -3.54
CA PRO A 174 -28.51 38.07 -3.61
C PRO A 174 -27.00 37.80 -3.45
N ALA A 175 -26.53 36.58 -3.72
CA ALA A 175 -25.16 36.18 -3.42
C ALA A 175 -24.11 36.60 -4.50
N ASP A 176 -24.54 37.17 -5.63
CA ASP A 176 -23.63 37.54 -6.74
C ASP A 176 -23.30 39.04 -6.81
N LEU A 177 -23.51 39.79 -5.73
CA LEU A 177 -23.06 41.18 -5.63
C LEU A 177 -22.15 41.33 -4.43
N LEU A 178 -20.84 41.35 -4.68
CA LEU A 178 -19.77 42.12 -4.01
C LEU A 178 -18.42 41.58 -4.52
N ASP A 179 -18.06 41.94 -5.74
CA ASP A 179 -17.17 43.06 -6.10
C ASP A 179 -15.71 42.93 -5.61
N SER A 180 -14.88 42.64 -6.61
CA SER A 180 -13.50 43.09 -6.76
C SER A 180 -13.38 44.61 -6.61
N PRO A 181 -12.21 45.08 -6.17
CA PRO A 181 -11.49 46.11 -6.90
C PRO A 181 -10.25 45.57 -7.64
#